data_AF-A0A5M3N345-F1
#
_entry.id   AF-A0A5M3N345-F1
#
_cell.length_a   1.000
_cell.length_b   1.000
_cell.length_c   1.000
_cell.angle_alpha   90.00
_cell.angle_beta   90.00
_cell.angle_gamma   90.00
#
_symmetry.space_group_name_H-M   'P 1'
#
loop_
_entity.id
_entity.type
_entity.pdbx_description
1 polymer ?
#
loop_
_entity_poly.entity_id
_entity_poly.type
_entity_poly.pdbx_seq_one_letter_code
_entity_poly.pdbx_strand_id
1 'polypeptide(L)'
;MLANACYPATFGRNGEDVLDESYRRAGVLLPGNFSTGLSPSELGLGHVVSEFLEGENGLRPVLLKLDKLNVYAGKGEFFKAHKDTPRASSMFGSLVVVLPTPHDGGALVLRHKGEEYKVDFADTFKTTQAPAIGYVAFFSDVEHEIETVRSGNRVTFTYGLYFDDETGIREGVQKQYHPLIDAPPHQKSFEDALKAVLADDSILPGGGFIGFGLTHQYPVTKNTETSTFHDRLKGADAALKRACEALGLEWHLRVLYRCKQQYSRFDRYVLAD
;
A
#
# COMPACT_ATOMS: atom_id res chain seq x y z
N MET A 1 24.58 -21.59 4.20
CA MET A 1 24.20 -20.16 4.12
C MET A 1 22.72 -20.08 3.73
N LEU A 2 21.92 -19.14 4.24
CA LEU A 2 20.46 -19.06 4.00
C LEU A 2 20.10 -19.06 2.50
N ALA A 3 20.91 -18.38 1.67
CA ALA A 3 20.76 -18.35 0.23
C ALA A 3 20.70 -19.75 -0.42
N ASN A 4 21.47 -20.73 0.10
CA ASN A 4 21.55 -22.08 -0.46
C ASN A 4 20.27 -22.89 -0.21
N ALA A 5 19.42 -22.46 0.73
CA ALA A 5 18.13 -23.08 0.97
C ALA A 5 17.02 -22.48 0.09
N CYS A 6 17.28 -21.34 -0.57
CA CYS A 6 16.28 -20.63 -1.35
C CYS A 6 16.02 -21.28 -2.70
N TYR A 7 14.78 -21.16 -3.17
CA TYR A 7 14.42 -21.44 -4.56
C TYR A 7 14.58 -20.17 -5.39
N PRO A 8 14.84 -20.26 -6.71
CA PRO A 8 14.78 -19.11 -7.60
C PRO A 8 13.40 -18.45 -7.53
N ALA A 9 13.38 -17.12 -7.38
CA ALA A 9 12.12 -16.41 -7.21
C ALA A 9 11.42 -16.15 -8.55
N THR A 10 10.15 -16.56 -8.65
CA THR A 10 9.25 -16.25 -9.77
C THR A 10 8.51 -14.93 -9.55
N PHE A 11 7.86 -14.41 -10.59
CA PHE A 11 6.93 -13.29 -10.50
C PHE A 11 5.68 -13.55 -11.34
N GLY A 12 4.57 -12.91 -10.97
CA GLY A 12 3.30 -13.05 -11.68
C GLY A 12 3.29 -12.26 -12.98
N ARG A 13 2.89 -12.90 -14.07
CA ARG A 13 2.63 -12.27 -15.37
C ARG A 13 1.41 -12.90 -16.00
N ASN A 14 0.37 -12.11 -16.26
CA ASN A 14 -0.90 -12.59 -16.82
C ASN A 14 -1.55 -13.76 -16.05
N GLY A 15 -1.36 -13.82 -14.73
CA GLY A 15 -1.92 -14.89 -13.88
C GLY A 15 -1.05 -16.14 -13.77
N GLU A 16 0.12 -16.18 -14.42
CA GLU A 16 1.08 -17.29 -14.32
C GLU A 16 2.35 -16.86 -13.58
N ASP A 17 2.97 -17.81 -12.87
CA ASP A 17 4.28 -17.61 -12.26
C ASP A 17 5.40 -17.85 -13.29
N VAL A 18 6.19 -16.82 -13.55
CA VAL A 18 7.27 -16.82 -14.54
C VAL A 18 8.62 -16.72 -13.86
N LEU A 19 9.57 -17.56 -14.29
CA LEU A 19 10.99 -17.45 -13.95
C LEU A 19 11.73 -16.78 -15.11
N ASP A 20 12.17 -15.54 -14.92
CA ASP A 20 12.99 -14.79 -15.88
C ASP A 20 14.04 -13.97 -15.11
N GLU A 21 15.29 -14.45 -15.13
CA GLU A 21 16.41 -13.83 -14.42
C GLU A 21 16.83 -12.47 -14.99
N SER A 22 16.38 -12.12 -16.20
CA SER A 22 16.57 -10.77 -16.76
C SER A 22 15.58 -9.76 -16.16
N TYR A 23 14.53 -10.23 -15.49
CA TYR A 23 13.49 -9.42 -14.87
C TYR A 23 13.53 -9.47 -13.34
N ARG A 24 13.78 -10.65 -12.78
CA ARG A 24 13.93 -10.87 -11.34
C ARG A 24 15.01 -11.90 -11.08
N ARG A 25 16.00 -11.54 -10.28
CA ARG A 25 17.02 -12.46 -9.81
C ARG A 25 17.15 -12.31 -8.31
N ALA A 26 16.57 -13.26 -7.59
CA ALA A 26 16.56 -13.35 -6.13
C ALA A 26 16.25 -14.79 -5.70
N GLY A 27 16.59 -15.14 -4.46
CA GLY A 27 16.12 -16.34 -3.78
C GLY A 27 14.85 -16.09 -2.98
N VAL A 28 13.99 -17.10 -2.87
CA VAL A 28 12.76 -17.07 -2.06
C VAL A 28 12.62 -18.32 -1.18
N LEU A 29 12.08 -18.11 0.02
CA LEU A 29 11.51 -19.15 0.88
C LEU A 29 10.06 -18.80 1.19
N LEU A 30 9.17 -19.79 1.08
CA LEU A 30 7.75 -19.66 1.39
C LEU A 30 7.46 -20.06 2.85
N PRO A 31 6.36 -19.55 3.46
CA PRO A 31 5.90 -19.99 4.75
C PRO A 31 5.86 -21.52 4.86
N GLY A 32 6.33 -22.06 5.98
CA GLY A 32 6.52 -23.51 6.19
C GLY A 32 7.93 -24.00 5.87
N ASN A 33 8.69 -23.30 5.01
CA ASN A 33 10.09 -23.65 4.70
C ASN A 33 11.11 -22.90 5.58
N PHE A 34 10.64 -22.04 6.48
CA PHE A 34 11.44 -21.35 7.47
C PHE A 34 10.59 -21.03 8.71
N SER A 35 11.24 -20.73 9.83
CA SER A 35 10.60 -20.15 11.00
C SER A 35 11.20 -18.78 11.31
N THR A 36 10.40 -17.92 11.93
CA THR A 36 10.85 -16.62 12.42
C THR A 36 10.17 -16.33 13.75
N GLY A 37 10.94 -15.79 14.70
CA GLY A 37 10.39 -15.23 15.94
C GLY A 37 9.90 -13.79 15.76
N LEU A 38 10.12 -13.19 14.59
CA LEU A 38 9.66 -11.84 14.30
C LEU A 38 8.16 -11.83 14.00
N SER A 39 7.40 -11.18 14.87
CA SER A 39 5.98 -10.89 14.67
C SER A 39 5.77 -9.38 14.49
N PRO A 40 5.61 -8.88 13.26
CA PRO A 40 5.33 -7.45 13.02
C PRO A 40 4.12 -6.92 13.81
N SER A 41 3.10 -7.77 14.03
CA SER A 41 1.94 -7.41 14.82
C SER A 41 2.29 -7.18 16.29
N GLU A 42 3.17 -7.99 16.88
CA GLU A 42 3.64 -7.80 18.26
C GLU A 42 4.51 -6.54 18.41
N LEU A 43 5.25 -6.19 17.36
CA LEU A 43 6.04 -4.96 17.26
C LEU A 43 5.18 -3.70 17.04
N GLY A 44 3.85 -3.85 16.92
CA GLY A 44 2.92 -2.74 16.70
C GLY A 44 2.88 -2.23 15.25
N LEU A 45 3.58 -2.87 14.30
CA LEU A 45 3.63 -2.40 12.91
C LEU A 45 2.27 -2.43 12.21
N GLY A 46 1.35 -3.32 12.62
CA GLY A 46 -0.01 -3.29 12.11
C GLY A 46 -0.79 -2.03 12.48
N HIS A 47 -0.55 -1.47 13.67
CA HIS A 47 -1.17 -0.22 14.09
C HIS A 47 -0.60 0.98 13.32
N VAL A 48 0.74 1.04 13.20
CA VAL A 48 1.43 2.07 12.39
C VAL A 48 0.88 2.10 10.97
N VAL A 49 0.78 0.93 10.34
CA VAL A 49 0.21 0.81 9.00
C VAL A 49 -1.25 1.29 8.97
N SER A 50 -2.09 0.89 9.93
CA SER A 50 -3.50 1.32 9.97
C SER A 50 -3.67 2.84 10.09
N GLU A 51 -2.87 3.47 10.94
CA GLU A 51 -2.85 4.92 11.14
C GLU A 51 -2.49 5.69 9.86
N PHE A 52 -1.53 5.16 9.07
CA PHE A 52 -1.20 5.71 7.74
C PHE A 52 -2.33 5.58 6.70
N LEU A 53 -3.24 4.61 6.87
CA LEU A 53 -4.36 4.37 5.93
C LEU A 53 -5.59 5.22 6.25
N GLU A 54 -5.95 5.28 7.53
CA GLU A 54 -7.25 5.78 8.00
C GLU A 54 -7.14 6.98 8.96
N GLY A 55 -5.93 7.41 9.32
CA GLY A 55 -5.68 8.53 10.24
C GLY A 55 -5.89 8.21 11.71
N GLU A 56 -5.95 9.26 12.54
CA GLU A 56 -5.98 9.20 14.02
C GLU A 56 -7.09 8.28 14.59
N ASN A 57 -8.18 8.10 13.83
CA ASN A 57 -9.31 7.23 14.18
C ASN A 57 -9.39 5.94 13.35
N GLY A 58 -8.27 5.54 12.74
CA GLY A 58 -8.12 4.29 12.01
C GLY A 58 -8.21 3.08 12.92
N LEU A 59 -9.44 2.73 13.31
CA LEU A 59 -9.74 1.60 14.19
C LEU A 59 -9.86 0.29 13.42
N ARG A 60 -9.72 0.30 12.09
CA ARG A 60 -9.81 -0.92 11.32
C ARG A 60 -8.61 -1.83 11.63
N PRO A 61 -8.86 -3.06 12.07
CA PRO A 61 -7.79 -4.03 12.25
C PRO A 61 -7.19 -4.37 10.87
N VAL A 62 -5.86 -4.37 10.80
CA VAL A 62 -5.10 -4.78 9.63
C VAL A 62 -4.49 -6.15 9.92
N LEU A 63 -4.78 -7.12 9.07
CA LEU A 63 -4.16 -8.45 9.12
C LEU A 63 -2.87 -8.45 8.31
N LEU A 64 -1.78 -8.87 8.96
CA LEU A 64 -0.46 -9.03 8.34
C LEU A 64 -0.26 -10.52 8.06
N LYS A 65 -0.36 -10.92 6.79
CA LYS A 65 -0.15 -12.32 6.38
C LYS A 65 1.24 -12.47 5.78
N LEU A 66 2.10 -13.26 6.44
CA LEU A 66 3.45 -13.56 5.95
C LEU A 66 3.35 -14.25 4.59
N ASP A 67 3.98 -13.65 3.58
CA ASP A 67 3.92 -14.14 2.21
C ASP A 67 5.20 -14.88 1.81
N LYS A 68 6.36 -14.26 2.04
CA LYS A 68 7.65 -14.87 1.69
C LYS A 68 8.81 -14.24 2.43
N LEU A 69 9.91 -14.97 2.52
CA LEU A 69 11.25 -14.43 2.78
C LEU A 69 11.97 -14.33 1.44
N ASN A 70 12.49 -13.14 1.11
CA ASN A 70 13.37 -12.94 -0.04
C ASN A 70 14.81 -12.80 0.42
N VAL A 71 15.72 -13.43 -0.31
CA VAL A 71 17.16 -13.27 -0.15
C VAL A 71 17.74 -12.77 -1.46
N TYR A 72 18.41 -11.64 -1.41
CA TYR A 72 19.25 -11.19 -2.50
C TYR A 72 20.71 -11.44 -2.10
N ALA A 73 21.27 -12.57 -2.53
CA ALA A 73 22.55 -13.11 -2.02
C ALA A 73 23.76 -12.84 -2.91
N GLY A 74 23.51 -12.56 -4.18
CA GLY A 74 24.53 -12.36 -5.21
C GLY A 74 24.76 -10.89 -5.56
N LYS A 75 26.00 -10.58 -5.96
CA LYS A 75 26.29 -9.36 -6.73
C LYS A 75 25.50 -9.41 -8.03
N GLY A 76 24.67 -8.39 -8.27
CA GLY A 76 23.84 -8.31 -9.47
C GLY A 76 22.40 -8.79 -9.28
N GLU A 77 21.96 -9.16 -8.08
CA GLU A 77 20.56 -9.53 -7.82
C GLU A 77 19.66 -8.31 -7.72
N PHE A 78 18.45 -8.38 -8.29
CA PHE A 78 17.51 -7.25 -8.44
C PHE A 78 16.08 -7.74 -8.70
N PHE A 79 15.12 -6.82 -8.69
CA PHE A 79 13.78 -7.05 -9.20
C PHE A 79 13.27 -5.78 -9.88
N LYS A 80 12.98 -5.85 -11.19
CA LYS A 80 12.51 -4.71 -11.98
C LYS A 80 11.14 -4.18 -11.52
N ALA A 81 10.84 -2.96 -11.96
CA ALA A 81 9.58 -2.27 -11.72
C ALA A 81 8.36 -3.15 -12.01
N HIS A 82 7.52 -3.31 -10.99
CA HIS A 82 6.28 -4.08 -11.04
C HIS A 82 5.28 -3.55 -10.01
N LYS A 83 4.03 -4.01 -10.10
CA LYS A 83 3.02 -3.84 -9.05
C LYS A 83 2.69 -5.18 -8.44
N ASP A 84 2.16 -5.17 -7.23
CA ASP A 84 1.70 -6.40 -6.60
C ASP A 84 0.47 -6.94 -7.33
N THR A 85 0.45 -8.26 -7.57
CA THR A 85 -0.75 -8.96 -8.00
C THR A 85 -1.68 -9.11 -6.78
N PRO A 86 -2.91 -8.57 -6.81
CA PRO A 86 -3.86 -8.76 -5.72
C PRO A 86 -4.16 -10.25 -5.50
N ARG A 87 -4.08 -10.72 -4.25
CA ARG A 87 -4.36 -12.13 -3.88
C ARG A 87 -5.74 -12.35 -3.27
N ALA A 88 -6.35 -11.28 -2.79
CA ALA A 88 -7.72 -11.28 -2.30
C ALA A 88 -8.29 -9.87 -2.47
N SER A 89 -9.61 -9.74 -2.49
CA SER A 89 -10.30 -8.44 -2.54
C SER A 89 -10.02 -7.56 -1.32
N SER A 90 -9.70 -8.16 -0.17
CA SER A 90 -9.35 -7.46 1.06
C SER A 90 -7.87 -7.04 1.14
N MET A 91 -7.01 -7.51 0.22
CA MET A 91 -5.60 -7.12 0.17
C MET A 91 -5.48 -5.70 -0.37
N PHE A 92 -4.89 -4.79 0.40
CA PHE A 92 -4.74 -3.39 -0.02
C PHE A 92 -3.29 -2.95 -0.20
N GLY A 93 -2.32 -3.73 0.29
CA GLY A 93 -0.91 -3.35 0.22
C GLY A 93 0.04 -4.43 0.69
N SER A 94 1.30 -4.03 0.83
CA SER A 94 2.41 -4.87 1.26
C SER A 94 3.24 -4.17 2.32
N LEU A 95 3.75 -4.95 3.28
CA LEU A 95 4.76 -4.55 4.25
C LEU A 95 6.03 -5.36 3.99
N VAL A 96 7.12 -4.66 3.70
CA VAL A 96 8.45 -5.24 3.54
C VAL A 96 9.25 -4.92 4.80
N VAL A 97 9.58 -5.95 5.57
CA VAL A 97 10.51 -5.84 6.71
C VAL A 97 11.90 -6.24 6.24
N VAL A 98 12.86 -5.33 6.41
CA VAL A 98 14.26 -5.51 6.02
C VAL A 98 15.08 -5.88 7.25
N LEU A 99 15.74 -7.04 7.20
CA LEU A 99 16.59 -7.51 8.29
C LEU A 99 17.96 -6.80 8.24
N PRO A 100 18.61 -6.59 9.39
CA PRO A 100 19.90 -5.90 9.48
C PRO A 100 21.07 -6.80 9.05
N THR A 101 21.00 -7.35 7.84
CA THR A 101 22.07 -8.15 7.25
C THR A 101 23.05 -7.24 6.51
N PRO A 102 24.38 -7.40 6.62
CA PRO A 102 25.33 -6.58 5.88
C PRO A 102 25.15 -6.70 4.36
N HIS A 103 24.91 -5.58 3.69
CA HIS A 103 24.80 -5.49 2.23
C HIS A 103 25.12 -4.06 1.73
N ASP A 104 25.26 -3.94 0.41
CA ASP A 104 25.40 -2.67 -0.31
C ASP A 104 24.51 -2.67 -1.57
N GLY A 105 23.83 -1.56 -1.83
CA GLY A 105 22.80 -1.46 -2.86
C GLY A 105 21.49 -2.17 -2.46
N GLY A 106 20.63 -2.50 -3.42
CA GLY A 106 19.35 -3.14 -3.10
C GLY A 106 18.28 -2.18 -2.54
N ALA A 107 18.36 -0.89 -2.87
CA ALA A 107 17.35 0.08 -2.49
C ALA A 107 15.97 -0.32 -3.03
N LEU A 108 14.94 -0.11 -2.23
CA LEU A 108 13.55 -0.20 -2.65
C LEU A 108 13.14 1.14 -3.23
N VAL A 109 12.76 1.16 -4.50
CA VAL A 109 12.22 2.34 -5.16
C VAL A 109 10.72 2.16 -5.32
N LEU A 110 9.96 3.19 -4.95
CA LEU A 110 8.50 3.26 -5.00
C LEU A 110 8.09 4.38 -5.95
N ARG A 111 7.12 4.12 -6.82
CA ARG A 111 6.60 5.09 -7.79
C ARG A 111 5.08 5.13 -7.76
N HIS A 112 4.53 6.31 -7.56
CA HIS A 112 3.08 6.54 -7.60
C HIS A 112 2.79 7.96 -8.09
N LYS A 113 1.86 8.08 -9.04
CA LYS A 113 1.40 9.38 -9.58
C LYS A 113 2.51 10.34 -10.08
N GLY A 114 3.62 9.80 -10.59
CA GLY A 114 4.73 10.59 -11.12
C GLY A 114 5.77 10.99 -10.07
N GLU A 115 5.53 10.66 -8.80
CA GLU A 115 6.51 10.80 -7.72
C GLU A 115 7.31 9.50 -7.56
N GLU A 116 8.59 9.63 -7.19
CA GLU A 116 9.50 8.53 -6.92
C GLU A 116 10.14 8.70 -5.53
N TYR A 117 10.10 7.63 -4.74
CA TYR A 117 10.73 7.56 -3.42
C TYR A 117 11.70 6.39 -3.38
N LYS A 118 12.93 6.66 -2.96
CA LYS A 118 13.98 5.64 -2.82
C LYS A 118 14.33 5.45 -1.35
N VAL A 119 14.22 4.21 -0.88
CA VAL A 119 14.55 3.82 0.49
C VAL A 119 15.68 2.81 0.48
N ASP A 120 16.81 3.17 1.10
CA ASP A 120 17.97 2.30 1.25
C ASP A 120 18.31 2.12 2.74
N PHE A 121 18.21 0.88 3.22
CA PHE A 121 18.54 0.55 4.61
C PHE A 121 20.01 0.11 4.79
N ALA A 122 20.75 -0.11 3.70
CA ALA A 122 22.11 -0.64 3.76
C ALA A 122 23.03 0.27 4.59
N ASP A 123 22.99 1.58 4.36
CA ASP A 123 23.79 2.54 5.12
C ASP A 123 23.21 2.81 6.51
N THR A 124 21.88 2.85 6.63
CA THR A 124 21.19 3.03 7.91
C THR A 124 21.60 1.96 8.94
N PHE A 125 21.67 0.69 8.54
CA PHE A 125 22.10 -0.37 9.44
C PHE A 125 23.58 -0.29 9.85
N LYS A 126 24.45 0.32 9.04
CA LYS A 126 25.87 0.48 9.38
C LYS A 126 26.08 1.50 10.50
N THR A 127 25.22 2.52 10.58
CA THR A 127 25.34 3.61 11.55
C THR A 127 24.48 3.42 12.79
N THR A 128 23.53 2.49 12.77
CA THR A 128 22.62 2.26 13.90
C THR A 128 23.34 1.52 15.03
N GLN A 129 23.34 2.10 16.23
CA GLN A 129 24.06 1.55 17.39
C GLN A 129 23.28 0.48 18.16
N ALA A 130 21.94 0.52 18.09
CA ALA A 130 21.05 -0.45 18.72
C ALA A 130 20.50 -1.45 17.69
N PRO A 131 20.10 -2.66 18.09
CA PRO A 131 19.41 -3.59 17.18
C PRO A 131 18.16 -2.93 16.58
N ALA A 132 18.10 -2.87 15.25
CA ALA A 132 16.99 -2.27 14.53
C ALA A 132 16.63 -3.11 13.30
N ILE A 133 15.38 -2.95 12.87
CA ILE A 133 14.86 -3.47 11.60
C ILE A 133 14.41 -2.30 10.74
N GLY A 134 14.53 -2.45 9.42
CA GLY A 134 13.93 -1.53 8.47
C GLY A 134 12.53 -2.02 8.13
N TYR A 135 11.61 -1.11 7.82
CA TYR A 135 10.33 -1.51 7.23
C TYR A 135 9.82 -0.45 6.26
N VAL A 136 9.07 -0.90 5.25
CA VAL A 136 8.36 -0.04 4.29
C VAL A 136 7.00 -0.65 4.04
N ALA A 137 5.95 0.14 4.18
CA ALA A 137 4.58 -0.24 3.82
C ALA A 137 4.11 0.63 2.64
N PHE A 138 3.44 -0.01 1.68
CA PHE A 138 2.92 0.69 0.49
C PHE A 138 1.67 0.00 -0.04
N PHE A 139 0.83 0.75 -0.76
CA PHE A 139 -0.38 0.23 -1.37
C PHE A 139 -0.07 -0.68 -2.56
N SER A 140 -0.94 -1.65 -2.83
CA SER A 140 -0.76 -2.65 -3.88
C SER A 140 -0.66 -2.07 -5.29
N ASP A 141 -1.18 -0.87 -5.51
CA ASP A 141 -1.14 -0.16 -6.78
C ASP A 141 0.11 0.72 -6.98
N VAL A 142 0.99 0.79 -5.98
CA VAL A 142 2.30 1.45 -6.07
C VAL A 142 3.25 0.56 -6.87
N GLU A 143 3.83 1.12 -7.93
CA GLU A 143 4.89 0.44 -8.66
C GLU A 143 6.16 0.45 -7.81
N HIS A 144 6.87 -0.67 -7.77
CA HIS A 144 8.08 -0.78 -6.99
C HIS A 144 9.13 -1.66 -7.66
N GLU A 145 10.38 -1.39 -7.32
CA GLU A 145 11.55 -2.15 -7.79
C GLU A 145 12.58 -2.30 -6.67
N ILE A 146 13.39 -3.35 -6.79
CA ILE A 146 14.59 -3.53 -5.99
C ILE A 146 15.79 -3.28 -6.90
N GLU A 147 16.53 -2.22 -6.62
CA GLU A 147 17.79 -1.94 -7.30
C GLU A 147 18.79 -3.08 -7.11
N THR A 148 19.86 -3.06 -7.91
CA THR A 148 20.90 -4.09 -7.83
C THR A 148 21.59 -4.11 -6.46
N VAL A 149 21.62 -5.28 -5.83
CA VAL A 149 22.51 -5.58 -4.71
C VAL A 149 23.92 -5.76 -5.24
N ARG A 150 24.85 -4.94 -4.76
CA ARG A 150 26.24 -4.91 -5.22
C ARG A 150 27.14 -5.82 -4.40
N SER A 151 26.84 -6.01 -3.12
CA SER A 151 27.55 -6.95 -2.23
C SER A 151 26.72 -7.34 -1.01
N GLY A 152 27.12 -8.42 -0.34
CA GLY A 152 26.48 -8.92 0.87
C GLY A 152 25.13 -9.59 0.60
N ASN A 153 24.28 -9.66 1.62
CA ASN A 153 22.97 -10.29 1.51
C ASN A 153 21.89 -9.32 1.97
N ARG A 154 20.95 -8.97 1.11
CA ARG A 154 19.72 -8.25 1.51
C ARG A 154 18.63 -9.27 1.80
N VAL A 155 18.20 -9.36 3.04
CA VAL A 155 17.16 -10.32 3.47
C VAL A 155 15.92 -9.56 3.94
N THR A 156 14.76 -9.95 3.41
CA THR A 156 13.49 -9.30 3.75
C THR A 156 12.38 -10.30 3.99
N PHE A 157 11.49 -10.01 4.95
CA PHE A 157 10.17 -10.61 4.99
C PHE A 157 9.18 -9.71 4.24
N THR A 158 8.33 -10.31 3.42
CA THR A 158 7.19 -9.63 2.80
C THR A 158 5.91 -10.15 3.43
N TYR A 159 5.06 -9.24 3.88
CA TYR A 159 3.73 -9.50 4.38
C TYR A 159 2.71 -8.82 3.45
N GLY A 160 1.64 -9.52 3.12
CA GLY A 160 0.47 -8.87 2.54
C GLY A 160 -0.34 -8.18 3.65
N LEU A 161 -0.85 -6.99 3.34
CA LEU A 161 -1.70 -6.19 4.21
C LEU A 161 -3.16 -6.34 3.78
N TYR A 162 -4.00 -6.78 4.71
CA TYR A 162 -5.41 -7.09 4.45
C TYR A 162 -6.31 -6.33 5.43
N PHE A 163 -7.45 -5.86 4.94
CA PHE A 163 -8.54 -5.45 5.81
C PHE A 163 -9.08 -6.67 6.55
N ASP A 164 -9.22 -6.60 7.87
CA ASP A 164 -9.79 -7.67 8.68
C ASP A 164 -11.33 -7.69 8.58
N ASP A 165 -11.82 -8.30 7.50
CA ASP A 165 -13.26 -8.45 7.26
C ASP A 165 -13.84 -9.70 7.95
N GLU A 166 -13.01 -10.63 8.42
CA GLU A 166 -13.42 -11.99 8.81
C GLU A 166 -13.61 -12.16 10.31
N THR A 167 -12.78 -11.53 11.15
CA THR A 167 -12.78 -11.88 12.57
C THR A 167 -13.83 -11.12 13.37
N GLY A 168 -14.32 -9.98 12.88
CA GLY A 168 -15.26 -9.14 13.65
C GLY A 168 -14.70 -8.73 15.02
N ILE A 169 -13.41 -8.97 15.30
CA ILE A 169 -12.76 -8.65 16.55
C ILE A 169 -12.53 -7.13 16.53
N ARG A 170 -13.61 -6.41 16.86
CA ARG A 170 -13.54 -5.10 17.51
C ARG A 170 -13.14 -5.24 18.99
N GLU A 171 -12.89 -6.47 19.45
CA GLU A 171 -12.65 -6.78 20.86
C GLU A 171 -11.16 -6.78 21.21
N GLY A 172 -10.78 -5.78 22.02
CA GLY A 172 -10.00 -6.08 23.21
C GLY A 172 -8.48 -6.01 23.14
N VAL A 173 -7.86 -5.73 21.99
CA VAL A 173 -6.45 -5.30 21.97
C VAL A 173 -6.37 -3.79 21.77
N GLN A 174 -7.01 -3.04 22.67
CA GLN A 174 -6.49 -1.73 23.05
C GLN A 174 -5.20 -1.96 23.84
N LYS A 175 -4.12 -2.35 23.16
CA LYS A 175 -2.83 -1.83 23.61
C LYS A 175 -2.95 -0.33 23.37
N GLN A 176 -2.80 0.47 24.43
CA GLN A 176 -2.64 1.93 24.32
C GLN A 176 -1.34 2.19 23.56
N TYR A 177 -1.39 2.03 22.25
CA TYR A 177 -0.42 2.61 21.36
C TYR A 177 -0.75 4.09 21.32
N HIS A 178 0.22 4.92 21.68
CA HIS A 178 0.08 6.35 21.45
C HIS A 178 0.10 6.53 19.92
N PRO A 179 -0.82 7.33 19.35
CA PRO A 179 -0.79 7.64 17.93
C PRO A 179 0.61 8.15 17.58
N LEU A 180 1.21 7.57 16.54
CA LEU A 180 2.52 8.01 16.07
C LEU A 180 2.40 9.30 15.26
N ILE A 181 1.19 9.64 14.80
CA ILE A 181 0.89 10.78 13.96
C ILE A 181 -0.46 11.38 14.39
N ASP A 182 -0.45 12.65 14.81
CA ASP A 182 -1.67 13.35 15.27
C ASP A 182 -2.78 13.37 14.19
N ALA A 183 -2.43 13.35 12.91
CA ALA A 183 -3.36 13.19 11.79
C ALA A 183 -2.57 12.79 10.53
N PRO A 184 -3.20 12.15 9.53
CA PRO A 184 -2.58 11.97 8.22
C PRO A 184 -2.04 13.30 7.72
N PRO A 185 -0.83 13.32 7.13
CA PRO A 185 -0.32 14.52 6.47
C PRO A 185 -1.41 15.03 5.52
N HIS A 186 -1.70 16.34 5.60
CA HIS A 186 -2.66 17.04 4.75
C HIS A 186 -4.17 16.91 5.07
N GLN A 187 -4.61 16.10 6.04
CA GLN A 187 -6.06 15.99 6.34
C GLN A 187 -6.65 17.36 6.74
N LYS A 188 -6.02 18.05 7.69
CA LYS A 188 -6.48 19.36 8.16
C LYS A 188 -6.49 20.42 7.06
N SER A 189 -5.42 20.47 6.26
CA SER A 189 -5.31 21.38 5.12
C SER A 189 -6.39 21.12 4.07
N PHE A 190 -6.75 19.86 3.83
CA PHE A 190 -7.81 19.49 2.91
C PHE A 190 -9.18 19.90 3.45
N GLU A 191 -9.47 19.60 4.72
CA GLU A 191 -10.72 20.02 5.38
C GLU A 191 -10.91 21.54 5.34
N ASP A 192 -9.85 22.31 5.63
CA ASP A 192 -9.91 23.76 5.62
C ASP A 192 -10.11 24.31 4.20
N ALA A 193 -9.49 23.71 3.18
CA ALA A 193 -9.72 24.06 1.78
C ALA A 193 -11.16 23.74 1.34
N LEU A 194 -11.70 22.58 1.74
CA LEU A 194 -13.07 22.20 1.43
C LEU A 194 -14.08 23.12 2.12
N LYS A 195 -13.84 23.52 3.38
CA LYS A 195 -14.64 24.54 4.07
C LYS A 195 -14.63 25.87 3.33
N ALA A 196 -13.47 26.32 2.83
CA ALA A 196 -13.37 27.56 2.08
C ALA A 196 -14.20 27.50 0.79
N VAL A 197 -14.18 26.36 0.08
CA VAL A 197 -15.01 26.13 -1.12
C VAL A 197 -16.51 26.16 -0.78
N LEU A 198 -16.91 25.54 0.33
CA LEU A 198 -18.31 25.52 0.77
C LEU A 198 -18.82 26.88 1.27
N ALA A 199 -17.94 27.76 1.74
CA ALA A 199 -18.28 29.09 2.22
C ALA A 199 -18.31 30.15 1.11
N ASP A 200 -17.88 29.81 -0.11
CA ASP A 200 -17.88 30.69 -1.26
C ASP A 200 -19.16 30.52 -2.09
N ASP A 201 -20.13 31.41 -1.88
CA ASP A 201 -21.43 31.41 -2.58
C ASP A 201 -21.30 31.58 -4.12
N SER A 202 -20.12 31.95 -4.63
CA SER A 202 -19.87 32.00 -6.08
C SER A 202 -19.62 30.62 -6.69
N ILE A 203 -19.28 29.63 -5.87
CA ILE A 203 -19.05 28.25 -6.27
C ILE A 203 -20.36 27.48 -6.18
N LEU A 204 -20.80 26.90 -7.30
CA LEU A 204 -22.09 26.20 -7.40
C LEU A 204 -23.29 27.04 -6.89
N PRO A 205 -23.51 28.26 -7.42
CA PRO A 205 -24.56 29.17 -6.92
C PRO A 205 -25.99 28.63 -7.07
N GLY A 206 -26.19 27.63 -7.94
CA GLY A 206 -27.45 26.89 -8.10
C GLY A 206 -27.45 25.50 -7.45
N GLY A 207 -26.46 25.19 -6.62
CA GLY A 207 -26.15 23.85 -6.14
C GLY A 207 -25.44 22.98 -7.19
N GLY A 208 -25.04 21.77 -6.78
CA GLY A 208 -24.42 20.80 -7.68
C GLY A 208 -23.57 19.77 -6.94
N PHE A 209 -22.72 19.08 -7.70
CA PHE A 209 -21.79 18.07 -7.19
C PHE A 209 -20.35 18.51 -7.40
N ILE A 210 -19.50 18.24 -6.41
CA ILE A 210 -18.04 18.34 -6.53
C ILE A 210 -17.51 16.93 -6.66
N GLY A 211 -16.85 16.64 -7.79
CA GLY A 211 -16.28 15.33 -8.08
C GLY A 211 -14.78 15.31 -7.82
N PHE A 212 -14.30 14.26 -7.15
CA PHE A 212 -12.88 14.00 -6.96
C PHE A 212 -12.51 12.68 -7.62
N GLY A 213 -11.44 12.70 -8.43
CA GLY A 213 -10.84 11.47 -8.93
C GLY A 213 -10.01 10.82 -7.83
N LEU A 214 -10.31 9.56 -7.50
CA LEU A 214 -9.56 8.82 -6.49
C LEU A 214 -8.09 8.63 -6.90
N THR A 215 -7.21 8.61 -5.91
CA THR A 215 -5.76 8.55 -6.09
C THR A 215 -5.22 7.15 -6.24
N HIS A 216 -5.92 6.16 -5.68
CA HIS A 216 -5.52 4.78 -5.75
C HIS A 216 -6.34 3.95 -6.74
N GLN A 217 -5.75 2.84 -7.17
CA GLN A 217 -6.50 1.81 -7.89
C GLN A 217 -7.23 0.90 -6.90
N TYR A 218 -8.50 0.61 -7.25
CA TYR A 218 -9.37 -0.30 -6.52
C TYR A 218 -9.77 -1.46 -7.46
N PRO A 219 -9.95 -2.68 -6.93
CA PRO A 219 -10.25 -3.87 -7.73
C PRO A 219 -11.71 -3.88 -8.21
N VAL A 220 -12.08 -2.93 -9.06
CA VAL A 220 -13.41 -2.82 -9.66
C VAL A 220 -13.51 -3.76 -10.86
N THR A 221 -14.47 -4.67 -10.83
CA THR A 221 -14.82 -5.57 -11.94
C THR A 221 -16.26 -5.32 -12.40
N LYS A 222 -16.69 -5.99 -13.47
CA LYS A 222 -18.08 -5.87 -13.96
C LYS A 222 -19.06 -6.26 -12.83
N ASN A 223 -20.05 -5.41 -12.59
CA ASN A 223 -21.06 -5.54 -11.51
C ASN A 223 -20.50 -5.41 -10.08
N THR A 224 -19.33 -4.80 -9.90
CA THR A 224 -18.84 -4.48 -8.55
C THR A 224 -19.64 -3.31 -7.99
N GLU A 225 -20.37 -3.52 -6.90
CA GLU A 225 -21.03 -2.44 -6.18
C GLU A 225 -19.98 -1.57 -5.47
N THR A 226 -19.97 -0.27 -5.76
CA THR A 226 -19.04 0.72 -5.19
C THR A 226 -19.16 0.83 -3.67
N SER A 227 -20.34 0.54 -3.12
CA SER A 227 -20.64 0.46 -1.68
C SER A 227 -19.65 -0.45 -0.93
N THR A 228 -19.15 -1.50 -1.59
CA THR A 228 -18.17 -2.45 -1.02
C THR A 228 -16.80 -1.82 -0.72
N PHE A 229 -16.54 -0.61 -1.25
CA PHE A 229 -15.31 0.14 -1.00
C PHE A 229 -15.49 1.32 -0.05
N HIS A 230 -16.70 1.58 0.45
CA HIS A 230 -16.97 2.74 1.31
C HIS A 230 -16.01 2.83 2.49
N ASP A 231 -15.71 1.68 3.08
CA ASP A 231 -14.79 1.62 4.20
C ASP A 231 -13.38 1.17 3.78
N ARG A 232 -13.12 0.92 2.49
CA ARG A 232 -11.83 0.38 1.99
C ARG A 232 -11.01 1.40 1.20
N LEU A 233 -11.35 2.68 1.31
CA LEU A 233 -10.59 3.75 0.68
C LEU A 233 -9.18 3.84 1.26
N LYS A 234 -8.22 4.20 0.41
CA LYS A 234 -6.78 4.18 0.69
C LYS A 234 -6.27 5.61 0.89
N GLY A 235 -5.59 5.87 2.01
CA GLY A 235 -4.79 7.09 2.21
C GLY A 235 -5.59 8.39 1.97
N ALA A 236 -5.19 9.17 0.96
CA ALA A 236 -5.84 10.44 0.62
C ALA A 236 -7.33 10.28 0.23
N ASP A 237 -7.71 9.16 -0.38
CA ASP A 237 -9.11 8.86 -0.72
C ASP A 237 -9.95 8.67 0.54
N ALA A 238 -9.38 8.02 1.56
CA ALA A 238 -10.03 7.87 2.86
C ALA A 238 -10.11 9.21 3.61
N ALA A 239 -9.06 10.05 3.49
CA ALA A 239 -9.06 11.40 4.07
C ALA A 239 -10.16 12.28 3.46
N LEU A 240 -10.40 12.18 2.15
CA LEU A 240 -11.52 12.85 1.48
C LEU A 240 -12.86 12.43 2.09
N LYS A 241 -13.10 11.12 2.24
CA LYS A 241 -14.33 10.61 2.88
C LYS A 241 -14.50 11.17 4.30
N ARG A 242 -13.46 11.10 5.13
CA ARG A 242 -13.50 11.61 6.51
C ARG A 242 -13.80 13.11 6.55
N ALA A 243 -13.19 13.89 5.67
CA ALA A 243 -13.45 15.32 5.58
C ALA A 243 -14.90 15.62 5.19
N CYS A 244 -15.47 14.88 4.23
CA CYS A 244 -16.89 14.99 3.91
C CYS A 244 -17.79 14.66 5.12
N GLU A 245 -17.50 13.56 5.83
CA GLU A 245 -18.24 13.15 7.03
C GLU A 245 -18.14 14.18 8.17
N ALA A 246 -16.95 14.72 8.43
CA ALA A 246 -16.71 15.74 9.45
C ALA A 246 -17.43 17.07 9.17
N LEU A 247 -17.69 17.36 7.88
CA LEU A 247 -18.43 18.53 7.43
C LEU A 247 -19.93 18.28 7.26
N GLY A 248 -20.40 17.06 7.50
CA GLY A 248 -21.80 16.69 7.31
C GLY A 248 -22.24 16.67 5.84
N LEU A 249 -21.31 16.49 4.90
CA LEU A 249 -21.62 16.39 3.47
C LEU A 249 -22.08 14.99 3.11
N GLU A 250 -23.11 14.91 2.27
CA GLU A 250 -23.46 13.68 1.58
C GLU A 250 -22.39 13.35 0.53
N TRP A 251 -21.92 12.11 0.51
CA TRP A 251 -20.89 11.64 -0.42
C TRP A 251 -21.27 10.29 -1.02
N HIS A 252 -20.80 10.06 -2.26
CA HIS A 252 -21.08 8.85 -3.02
C HIS A 252 -19.84 8.41 -3.78
N LEU A 253 -19.51 7.13 -3.73
CA LEU A 253 -18.48 6.55 -4.60
C LEU A 253 -19.13 6.11 -5.92
N ARG A 254 -18.56 6.53 -7.06
CA ARG A 254 -19.07 6.21 -8.39
C ARG A 254 -17.95 5.83 -9.34
N VAL A 255 -18.24 4.93 -10.28
CA VAL A 255 -17.35 4.61 -11.39
C VAL A 255 -17.63 5.58 -12.54
N LEU A 256 -16.59 6.24 -13.04
CA LEU A 256 -16.67 7.15 -14.18
C LEU A 256 -16.31 6.42 -15.48
N TYR A 257 -17.31 6.15 -16.32
CA TYR A 257 -17.12 5.55 -17.63
C TYR A 257 -16.95 6.63 -18.70
N ARG A 258 -15.90 6.53 -19.51
CA ARG A 258 -15.76 7.33 -20.73
C ARG A 258 -16.39 6.59 -21.91
N CYS A 259 -17.54 7.07 -22.36
CA CYS A 259 -18.24 6.53 -23.51
C CYS A 259 -17.73 7.18 -24.80
N LYS A 260 -16.97 6.42 -25.61
CA LYS A 260 -16.65 6.81 -26.98
C LYS A 260 -17.82 6.48 -27.90
N GLN A 261 -18.55 7.48 -28.37
CA GLN A 261 -19.53 7.29 -29.44
C GLN A 261 -18.83 7.35 -30.80
N GLN A 262 -19.12 6.39 -31.68
CA GLN A 262 -18.52 6.29 -33.02
C GLN A 262 -18.75 7.53 -33.92
N TYR A 263 -19.73 8.39 -33.61
CA TYR A 263 -20.16 9.49 -34.49
C TYR A 263 -20.27 10.86 -33.79
N SER A 264 -19.86 10.98 -32.52
CA SER A 264 -19.89 12.25 -31.77
C SER A 264 -18.47 12.78 -31.58
N ARG A 265 -18.27 14.09 -31.82
CA ARG A 265 -17.01 14.79 -31.48
C ARG A 265 -16.85 15.06 -29.98
N PHE A 266 -17.87 14.78 -29.18
CA PHE A 266 -17.86 15.01 -27.74
C PHE A 266 -17.74 13.70 -26.96
N ASP A 267 -16.80 13.66 -26.01
CA ASP A 267 -16.74 12.62 -25.00
C ASP A 267 -17.97 12.71 -24.10
N ARG A 268 -18.67 11.59 -23.92
CA ARG A 268 -19.70 11.48 -22.87
C ARG A 268 -19.12 10.70 -21.70
N TYR A 269 -19.42 11.20 -20.50
CA TYR A 269 -19.07 10.53 -19.26
C TYR A 269 -20.35 10.06 -18.58
N VAL A 270 -20.32 8.84 -18.06
CA VAL A 270 -21.43 8.26 -17.29
C VAL A 270 -20.89 7.90 -15.92
N LEU A 271 -21.56 8.38 -14.89
CA LEU A 271 -21.36 7.92 -13.51
C LEU A 271 -22.34 6.79 -13.25
N ALA A 272 -21.84 5.64 -12.80
CA ALA A 272 -22.66 4.50 -12.42
C ALA A 272 -22.06 3.80 -11.20
N ASP A 273 -22.90 3.02 -10.52
CA ASP A 273 -22.47 1.97 -9.60
C ASP A 273 -22.24 0.66 -10.38
#